data_AF-A0A661ME17-F1
#
_entry.id   AF-A0A661ME17-F1
#
_cell.length_a   1.000
_cell.length_b   1.000
_cell.length_c   1.000
_cell.angle_alpha   90.00
_cell.angle_beta   90.00
_cell.angle_gamma   90.00
#
_symmetry.space_group_name_H-M   'P 1'
#
loop_
_entity.id
_entity.type
_entity.pdbx_description
1 polymer ?
#
loop_
_entity_poly.entity_id
_entity_poly.type
_entity_poly.pdbx_seq_one_letter_code
_entity_poly.pdbx_strand_id
1 'polypeptide(L)'
;MTLATPMNIAFALALTVGLAMVALPAEGAEAKKGEATADAHIADVTYLREEEKLARDVYLTLHKRWGLQIFDNISRSEQRHMDRMRSLLASYGAPDPVKSDEVGAFTNPELGALYEKLTRQGEKSETQALLVGATIEDLDIRDIIAMKERTSAPEALDA
;
A
#
# COMPACT_ATOMS: atom_id res chain seq x y z
N MET A 1 54.98 16.49 -45.46
CA MET A 1 55.41 17.65 -44.65
C MET A 1 54.47 17.67 -43.44
N THR A 2 54.89 17.52 -42.19
CA THR A 2 56.24 17.52 -41.60
C THR A 2 56.12 16.83 -40.23
N LEU A 3 57.08 15.97 -39.93
CA LEU A 3 57.32 15.37 -38.62
C LEU A 3 57.66 16.45 -37.59
N ALA A 4 57.24 16.25 -36.34
CA ALA A 4 57.90 16.84 -35.17
C ALA A 4 57.87 15.83 -34.01
N THR A 5 58.97 15.13 -33.83
CA THR A 5 59.48 14.56 -32.56
C THR A 5 60.51 15.55 -31.97
N PRO A 6 61.09 15.39 -30.75
CA PRO A 6 60.78 14.47 -29.64
C PRO A 6 60.88 15.08 -28.19
N MET A 7 60.41 14.30 -27.21
CA MET A 7 61.04 13.90 -25.92
C MET A 7 61.66 14.92 -24.96
N ASN A 8 61.22 14.88 -23.69
CA ASN A 8 62.16 14.86 -22.55
C ASN A 8 61.61 14.06 -21.36
N ILE A 9 62.49 13.19 -20.87
CA ILE A 9 62.35 12.23 -19.79
C ILE A 9 62.72 12.93 -18.48
N ALA A 10 61.96 12.72 -17.40
CA ALA A 10 62.48 12.84 -16.05
C ALA A 10 61.88 11.75 -15.15
N PHE A 11 62.74 10.80 -14.83
CA PHE A 11 62.58 9.72 -13.87
C PHE A 11 62.63 10.29 -12.44
N ALA A 12 61.69 9.93 -11.58
CA ALA A 12 61.88 10.02 -10.13
C ALA A 12 61.39 8.71 -9.49
N LEU A 13 62.37 7.86 -9.17
CA LEU A 13 62.25 6.64 -8.40
C LEU A 13 62.22 7.03 -6.91
N ALA A 14 61.17 6.66 -6.19
CA ALA A 14 61.18 6.63 -4.72
C ALA A 14 60.73 5.25 -4.24
N LEU A 15 61.59 4.72 -3.37
CA LEU A 15 61.70 3.38 -2.82
C LEU A 15 60.47 2.95 -1.98
N THR A 16 60.17 1.66 -2.04
CA THR A 16 59.08 0.93 -1.40
C THR A 16 59.18 0.81 0.13
N VAL A 17 58.04 0.81 0.83
CA VAL A 17 57.79 -0.04 2.02
C VAL A 17 56.38 -0.64 1.90
N GLY A 18 56.31 -1.96 1.89
CA GLY A 18 55.04 -2.70 1.88
C GLY A 18 54.44 -2.83 3.28
N LEU A 19 53.12 -2.77 3.37
CA LEU A 19 52.35 -3.40 4.44
C LEU A 19 51.03 -3.90 3.85
N ALA A 20 50.85 -5.22 3.86
CA ALA A 20 49.60 -5.88 3.53
C ALA A 20 48.55 -5.54 4.60
N MET A 21 47.37 -5.08 4.19
CA MET A 21 46.16 -5.07 5.00
C MET A 21 44.96 -5.42 4.13
N VAL A 22 44.60 -6.71 4.20
CA VAL A 22 43.25 -7.32 4.22
C VAL A 22 42.20 -6.74 3.26
N ALA A 23 41.80 -7.55 2.28
CA ALA A 23 40.49 -7.43 1.65
C ALA A 23 39.42 -7.69 2.72
N LEU A 24 38.71 -6.64 3.12
CA LEU A 24 37.49 -6.79 3.91
C LEU A 24 36.43 -7.46 3.01
N PRO A 25 35.72 -8.49 3.49
CA PRO A 25 34.55 -8.97 2.78
C PRO A 25 33.54 -7.82 2.70
N ALA A 26 32.90 -7.68 1.53
CA ALA A 26 31.68 -6.89 1.40
C ALA A 26 30.65 -7.52 2.34
N GLU A 27 30.56 -6.98 3.55
CA GLU A 27 29.55 -7.35 4.52
C GLU A 27 28.22 -6.91 3.92
N GLY A 28 27.35 -7.90 3.68
CA GLY A 28 26.04 -7.70 3.12
C GLY A 28 25.31 -6.63 3.93
N ALA A 29 25.07 -5.48 3.29
CA ALA A 29 23.99 -4.62 3.71
C ALA A 29 22.69 -5.37 3.40
N GLU A 30 22.30 -6.30 4.27
CA GLU A 30 20.89 -6.61 4.41
C GLU A 30 20.22 -5.30 4.77
N ALA A 31 19.46 -4.76 3.81
CA ALA A 31 18.58 -3.64 4.07
C ALA A 31 17.71 -4.03 5.27
N LYS A 32 17.95 -3.39 6.42
CA LYS A 32 17.05 -3.43 7.57
C LYS A 32 15.65 -3.11 7.04
N LYS A 33 14.79 -4.12 6.97
CA LYS A 33 13.37 -3.99 6.66
C LYS A 33 12.85 -2.86 7.57
N GLY A 34 12.47 -1.73 6.96
CA GLY A 34 12.16 -0.51 7.69
C GLY A 34 11.05 -0.78 8.68
N GLU A 35 11.34 -0.58 9.96
CA GLU A 35 10.39 -0.72 11.07
C GLU A 35 9.29 0.36 10.91
N ALA A 36 8.03 -0.03 10.69
CA ALA A 36 6.94 0.94 10.83
C ALA A 36 6.85 1.40 12.29
N THR A 37 6.78 2.71 12.48
CA THR A 37 6.47 3.30 13.78
C THR A 37 5.02 2.99 14.15
N ALA A 38 4.68 3.07 15.45
CA ALA A 38 3.29 2.93 15.90
C ALA A 38 2.34 3.90 15.16
N ASP A 39 2.82 5.10 14.82
CA ASP A 39 2.06 6.09 14.05
C ASP A 39 1.78 5.65 12.61
N ALA A 40 2.75 5.01 11.95
CA ALA A 40 2.56 4.49 10.60
C ALA A 40 1.54 3.35 10.57
N HIS A 41 1.54 2.49 11.60
CA HIS A 41 0.56 1.42 11.74
C HIS A 41 -0.86 1.96 11.98
N ILE A 42 -1.03 2.97 12.83
CA ILE A 42 -2.34 3.61 13.06
C ILE A 42 -2.84 4.26 11.77
N ALA A 43 -1.96 4.89 10.98
CA ALA A 43 -2.32 5.47 9.69
C ALA A 43 -2.81 4.39 8.69
N ASP A 44 -2.12 3.24 8.63
CA ASP A 44 -2.51 2.11 7.79
C ASP A 44 -3.90 1.57 8.16
N VAL A 45 -4.15 1.31 9.46
CA VAL A 45 -5.47 0.85 9.93
C VAL A 45 -6.56 1.91 9.72
N THR A 46 -6.22 3.20 9.82
CA THR A 46 -7.15 4.30 9.54
C THR A 46 -7.54 4.32 8.06
N TYR A 47 -6.59 4.08 7.16
CA TYR A 47 -6.86 3.98 5.73
C TYR A 47 -7.73 2.76 5.41
N LEU A 48 -7.35 1.57 5.90
CA LEU A 48 -8.13 0.34 5.71
C LEU A 48 -9.58 0.50 6.21
N ARG A 49 -9.79 1.17 7.35
CA ARG A 49 -11.13 1.43 7.88
C ARG A 49 -12.06 2.12 6.87
N GLU A 50 -11.56 3.07 6.08
CA GLU A 50 -12.36 3.72 5.03
C GLU A 50 -12.31 2.97 3.69
N GLU A 51 -11.26 2.21 3.39
CA GLU A 51 -11.18 1.36 2.18
C GLU A 51 -12.19 0.20 2.23
N GLU A 52 -12.35 -0.44 3.38
CA GLU A 52 -13.39 -1.45 3.62
C GLU A 52 -14.79 -0.84 3.50
N LYS A 53 -14.96 0.42 3.94
CA LYS A 53 -16.20 1.18 3.72
C LYS A 53 -16.45 1.44 2.24
N LEU A 54 -15.42 1.78 1.48
CA LEU A 54 -15.49 1.94 0.04
C LEU A 54 -16.01 0.65 -0.61
N ALA A 55 -15.41 -0.49 -0.29
CA ALA A 55 -15.84 -1.79 -0.80
C ALA A 55 -17.32 -2.06 -0.47
N ARG A 56 -17.69 -1.99 0.81
CA ARG A 56 -19.08 -2.17 1.27
C ARG A 56 -20.06 -1.28 0.53
N ASP A 57 -19.79 0.03 0.47
CA ASP A 57 -20.71 1.02 -0.07
C ASP A 57 -20.87 0.88 -1.59
N VAL A 58 -19.81 0.53 -2.32
CA VAL A 58 -19.91 0.20 -3.75
C VAL A 58 -20.78 -1.04 -3.94
N TYR A 59 -20.57 -2.10 -3.15
CA TYR A 59 -21.37 -3.32 -3.26
C TYR A 59 -22.85 -3.11 -2.91
N LEU A 60 -23.17 -2.33 -1.88
CA LEU A 60 -24.55 -1.95 -1.56
C LEU A 60 -25.20 -1.18 -2.73
N THR A 61 -24.46 -0.25 -3.33
CA THR A 61 -24.94 0.55 -4.46
C THR A 61 -25.20 -0.31 -5.69
N LEU A 62 -24.25 -1.18 -6.05
CA LEU A 62 -24.38 -2.07 -7.21
C LEU A 62 -25.39 -3.19 -6.99
N HIS A 63 -25.57 -3.67 -5.75
CA HIS A 63 -26.67 -4.58 -5.41
C HIS A 63 -28.02 -3.90 -5.62
N LYS A 64 -28.20 -2.66 -5.13
CA LYS A 64 -29.43 -1.90 -5.36
C LYS A 64 -29.72 -1.68 -6.84
N ARG A 65 -28.68 -1.50 -7.67
CA ARG A 65 -28.81 -1.28 -9.12
C ARG A 65 -29.16 -2.54 -9.90
N TRP A 66 -28.50 -3.66 -9.60
CA TRP A 66 -28.51 -4.87 -10.42
C TRP A 66 -29.19 -6.09 -9.77
N GLY A 67 -29.41 -6.07 -8.46
CA GLY A 67 -30.03 -7.18 -7.72
C GLY A 67 -29.18 -8.44 -7.61
N LEU A 68 -27.89 -8.39 -7.96
CA LEU A 68 -27.02 -9.57 -7.91
C LEU A 68 -26.71 -9.94 -6.46
N GLN A 69 -27.05 -11.17 -6.07
CA GLN A 69 -26.90 -11.68 -4.70
C GLN A 69 -25.43 -11.68 -4.22
N ILE A 70 -24.47 -11.78 -5.15
CA ILE A 70 -23.05 -11.73 -4.82
C ILE A 70 -22.66 -10.43 -4.11
N PHE A 71 -23.18 -9.27 -4.55
CA PHE A 71 -22.88 -7.99 -3.92
C PHE A 71 -23.49 -7.86 -2.51
N ASP A 72 -24.68 -8.42 -2.29
CA ASP A 72 -25.29 -8.49 -0.96
C ASP A 72 -24.49 -9.39 0.00
N ASN A 73 -24.01 -10.53 -0.50
CA ASN A 73 -23.15 -11.42 0.29
C ASN A 73 -21.81 -10.77 0.66
N ILE A 74 -21.14 -10.12 -0.31
CA ILE A 74 -19.81 -9.53 -0.11
C ILE A 74 -19.90 -8.27 0.75
N SER A 75 -20.90 -7.39 0.56
CA SER A 75 -21.07 -6.21 1.43
C SER A 75 -21.21 -6.56 2.92
N ARG A 76 -21.81 -7.72 3.25
CA ARG A 76 -21.81 -8.23 4.63
C ARG A 76 -20.43 -8.69 5.12
N SER A 77 -19.55 -9.14 4.23
CA SER A 77 -18.16 -9.43 4.55
C SER A 77 -17.40 -8.15 4.86
N GLU A 78 -17.52 -7.16 3.98
CA GLU A 78 -16.84 -5.87 4.16
C GLU A 78 -17.30 -5.16 5.42
N GLN A 79 -18.56 -5.33 5.82
CA GLN A 79 -19.01 -4.84 7.13
C GLN A 79 -18.24 -5.47 8.30
N ARG A 80 -17.90 -6.75 8.25
CA ARG A 80 -17.10 -7.41 9.29
C ARG A 80 -15.66 -6.90 9.29
N HIS A 81 -15.06 -6.70 8.12
CA HIS A 81 -13.72 -6.12 8.02
C HIS A 81 -13.69 -4.69 8.58
N MET A 82 -14.66 -3.86 8.18
CA MET A 82 -14.91 -2.54 8.75
C MET A 82 -14.97 -2.57 10.28
N ASP A 83 -15.75 -3.48 10.87
CA ASP A 83 -15.90 -3.59 12.33
C ASP A 83 -14.60 -4.04 13.02
N ARG A 84 -13.81 -4.89 12.36
CA ARG A 84 -12.47 -5.27 12.83
C ARG A 84 -11.54 -4.06 12.86
N MET A 85 -11.49 -3.26 11.78
CA MET A 85 -10.65 -2.06 11.71
C MET A 85 -11.06 -1.03 12.77
N ARG A 86 -12.36 -0.82 12.99
CA ARG A 86 -12.87 0.04 14.07
C ARG A 86 -12.38 -0.45 15.44
N SER A 87 -12.45 -1.75 15.69
CA SER A 87 -12.01 -2.34 16.96
C SER A 87 -10.50 -2.17 17.18
N LEU A 88 -9.69 -2.31 16.13
CA LEU A 88 -8.25 -2.05 16.19
C LEU A 88 -7.94 -0.59 16.48
N LEU A 89 -8.58 0.37 15.79
CA LEU A 89 -8.42 1.80 16.08
C LEU A 89 -8.76 2.13 17.53
N ALA A 90 -9.87 1.59 18.04
CA ALA A 90 -10.26 1.77 19.43
C ALA A 90 -9.20 1.21 20.40
N SER A 91 -8.61 0.06 20.09
CA SER A 91 -7.53 -0.53 20.90
C SER A 91 -6.26 0.33 20.96
N TYR A 92 -5.99 1.10 19.91
CA TYR A 92 -4.88 2.06 19.85
C TYR A 92 -5.24 3.44 20.42
N GLY A 93 -6.49 3.67 20.84
CA GLY A 93 -6.97 4.99 21.23
C GLY A 93 -7.05 6.00 20.08
N ALA A 94 -7.08 5.51 18.84
CA ALA A 94 -7.14 6.32 17.63
C ALA A 94 -8.60 6.70 17.28
N PRO A 95 -8.85 7.88 16.69
CA PRO A 95 -10.19 8.29 16.27
C PRO A 95 -10.68 7.49 15.05
N ASP A 96 -11.96 7.07 15.03
CA ASP A 96 -12.58 6.46 13.84
C ASP A 96 -12.72 7.52 12.73
N PRO A 97 -12.15 7.32 11.52
CA PRO A 97 -12.30 8.24 10.41
C PRO A 97 -13.72 8.28 9.85
N VAL A 98 -14.54 7.23 10.04
CA VAL A 98 -15.92 7.18 9.54
C VAL A 98 -16.83 8.01 10.45
N LYS A 99 -17.09 9.28 10.07
CA LYS A 99 -17.95 10.21 10.82
C LYS A 99 -19.45 10.05 10.52
N SER A 100 -19.76 9.53 9.35
CA SER A 100 -21.11 9.18 8.92
C SER A 100 -21.08 7.79 8.28
N ASP A 101 -22.03 6.94 8.65
CA ASP A 101 -22.19 5.62 8.04
C ASP A 101 -23.12 5.66 6.81
N GLU A 102 -23.48 6.86 6.34
CA GLU A 102 -24.18 7.04 5.08
C GLU A 102 -23.35 6.50 3.91
N VAL A 103 -24.03 5.82 2.99
CA VAL A 103 -23.43 5.25 1.78
C VAL A 103 -22.83 6.37 0.93
N GLY A 104 -21.53 6.29 0.64
CA GLY A 104 -20.83 7.30 -0.15
C GLY A 104 -20.23 8.45 0.65
N ALA A 105 -20.42 8.50 1.97
CA ALA A 105 -19.80 9.52 2.83
C ALA A 105 -18.38 9.08 3.26
N PHE A 106 -17.35 9.84 2.87
CA PHE A 106 -15.95 9.57 3.22
C PHE A 106 -15.27 10.81 3.80
N THR A 107 -14.41 10.59 4.79
CA THR A 107 -13.50 11.62 5.32
C THR A 107 -12.28 11.74 4.42
N ASN A 108 -11.74 10.61 3.94
CA ASN A 108 -10.68 10.61 2.93
C ASN A 108 -11.25 10.99 1.54
N PRO A 109 -10.85 12.14 0.95
CA PRO A 109 -11.38 12.60 -0.33
C PRO A 109 -10.98 11.71 -1.51
N GLU A 110 -9.85 11.00 -1.44
CA GLU A 110 -9.40 10.09 -2.49
C GLU A 110 -10.30 8.86 -2.56
N LEU A 111 -10.66 8.28 -1.41
CA LEU A 111 -11.61 7.17 -1.32
C LEU A 111 -13.02 7.60 -1.72
N GLY A 112 -13.44 8.83 -1.36
CA GLY A 112 -14.69 9.40 -1.84
C GLY A 112 -14.74 9.54 -3.37
N ALA A 113 -13.68 10.07 -3.98
CA ALA A 113 -13.59 10.16 -5.44
C ALA A 113 -13.56 8.78 -6.12
N LEU A 114 -12.89 7.80 -5.49
CA LEU A 114 -12.83 6.42 -5.97
C LEU A 114 -14.21 5.74 -5.90
N TYR A 115 -14.96 5.92 -4.81
CA TYR A 115 -16.34 5.45 -4.68
C TYR A 115 -17.20 5.93 -5.85
N GLU A 116 -17.18 7.23 -6.14
CA GLU A 116 -17.97 7.77 -7.24
C GLU A 116 -17.51 7.24 -8.60
N LYS A 117 -16.20 7.07 -8.81
CA LYS A 117 -15.65 6.52 -10.06
C LYS A 117 -16.11 5.08 -10.27
N LEU A 118 -15.98 4.23 -9.26
CA LEU A 118 -16.31 2.81 -9.33
C LEU A 118 -17.81 2.57 -9.46
N THR A 119 -18.64 3.29 -8.71
CA THR A 119 -20.11 3.23 -8.87
C THR A 119 -20.53 3.66 -10.28
N ARG A 120 -20.06 4.81 -10.79
CA ARG A 120 -20.33 5.24 -12.16
C ARG A 120 -19.89 4.22 -13.22
N GLN A 121 -18.80 3.50 -12.99
CA GLN A 121 -18.36 2.44 -13.88
C GLN A 121 -19.28 1.22 -13.79
N GLY A 122 -19.55 0.73 -12.58
CA GLY A 122 -20.34 -0.47 -12.34
C GLY A 122 -21.82 -0.32 -12.74
N GLU A 123 -22.35 0.90 -12.75
CA GLU A 123 -23.71 1.18 -13.21
C GLU A 123 -23.90 1.10 -14.73
N LYS A 124 -22.82 0.97 -15.51
CA LYS A 124 -22.90 0.87 -16.99
C LYS A 124 -23.47 -0.47 -17.46
N SER A 125 -23.11 -1.57 -16.80
CA SER A 125 -23.63 -2.92 -17.08
C SER A 125 -23.28 -3.89 -15.94
N GLU A 126 -23.98 -5.01 -15.85
CA GLU A 126 -23.66 -6.09 -14.89
C GLU A 126 -22.20 -6.56 -15.02
N THR A 127 -21.68 -6.70 -16.25
CA THR A 127 -20.28 -7.05 -16.47
C THR A 127 -19.32 -6.00 -15.92
N GLN A 128 -19.63 -4.72 -16.08
CA GLN A 128 -18.82 -3.64 -15.48
C GLN A 128 -18.93 -3.64 -13.95
N ALA A 129 -20.09 -3.98 -13.39
CA ALA A 129 -20.26 -4.12 -11.95
C ALA A 129 -19.39 -5.23 -11.38
N LEU A 130 -19.35 -6.40 -12.03
CA LEU A 130 -18.49 -7.51 -11.62
C LEU A 130 -17.00 -7.18 -11.76
N LEU A 131 -16.62 -6.45 -12.82
CA LEU A 131 -15.25 -5.96 -12.99
C LEU A 131 -14.87 -4.96 -11.89
N VAL A 132 -15.79 -4.08 -11.50
CA VAL A 132 -15.60 -3.16 -10.37
C VAL A 132 -15.37 -3.95 -9.08
N GLY A 133 -16.14 -5.01 -8.81
CA GLY A 133 -15.89 -5.88 -7.67
C GLY A 133 -14.48 -6.46 -7.68
N ALA A 134 -14.07 -7.09 -8.79
CA ALA A 134 -12.70 -7.61 -8.90
C ALA A 134 -11.62 -6.52 -8.74
N THR A 135 -11.88 -5.29 -9.18
CA THR A 135 -10.95 -4.16 -9.03
C THR A 135 -10.80 -3.72 -7.57
N ILE A 136 -11.89 -3.78 -6.79
CA ILE A 136 -11.87 -3.46 -5.36
C ILE A 136 -11.04 -4.50 -4.60
N GLU A 137 -11.26 -5.80 -4.86
CA GLU A 137 -10.51 -6.87 -4.20
C GLU A 137 -9.00 -6.82 -4.55
N ASP A 138 -8.64 -6.51 -5.79
CA ASP A 138 -7.23 -6.36 -6.19
C ASP A 138 -6.56 -5.14 -5.52
N LEU A 139 -7.32 -4.06 -5.32
CA LEU A 139 -6.86 -2.90 -4.56
C LEU A 139 -6.59 -3.26 -3.10
N ASP A 140 -7.56 -3.89 -2.44
CA ASP A 140 -7.48 -4.27 -1.03
C ASP A 140 -6.31 -5.24 -0.78
N ILE A 141 -6.20 -6.31 -1.57
CA ILE A 141 -5.11 -7.29 -1.45
C ILE A 141 -3.74 -6.62 -1.60
N ARG A 142 -3.58 -5.74 -2.60
CA ARG A 142 -2.31 -5.04 -2.83
C ARG A 142 -1.93 -4.15 -1.65
N ASP A 143 -2.88 -3.42 -1.10
CA ASP A 143 -2.62 -2.47 -0.03
C ASP A 143 -2.33 -3.20 1.28
N ILE A 144 -3.06 -4.29 1.58
CA ILE A 144 -2.74 -5.19 2.70
C ILE A 144 -1.34 -5.81 2.55
N ILE A 145 -0.95 -6.28 1.36
CA ILE A 145 0.40 -6.83 1.14
C ILE A 145 1.46 -5.76 1.40
N ALA A 146 1.28 -4.55 0.86
CA ALA A 146 2.22 -3.45 1.05
C ALA A 146 2.32 -3.04 2.54
N MET A 147 1.22 -3.14 3.31
CA MET A 147 1.20 -2.89 4.75
C MET A 147 1.89 -4.01 5.54
N LYS A 148 1.68 -5.28 5.18
CA LYS A 148 2.36 -6.44 5.78
C LYS A 148 3.88 -6.37 5.62
N GLU A 149 4.36 -5.80 4.52
CA GLU A 149 5.79 -5.63 4.27
C GLU A 149 6.44 -4.57 5.16
N ARG A 150 5.67 -3.65 5.75
CA ARG A 150 6.20 -2.56 6.60
C ARG A 150 5.82 -2.64 8.07
N THR A 151 4.78 -3.40 8.45
CA THR A 151 4.39 -3.54 9.87
C THR A 151 5.15 -4.64 10.62
N SER A 152 5.38 -4.41 11.91
CA SER A 152 5.88 -5.41 12.87
C SER A 152 4.75 -6.11 13.65
N ALA A 153 3.48 -5.72 13.42
CA ALA A 153 2.28 -6.29 14.06
C ALA A 153 1.35 -6.94 13.01
N PRO A 154 1.72 -8.11 12.45
CA PRO A 154 0.99 -8.73 11.34
C PRO A 154 -0.43 -9.19 11.72
N GLU A 155 -0.71 -9.40 13.01
CA GLU A 155 -1.99 -9.88 13.53
C GLU A 155 -3.19 -8.97 13.17
N ALA A 156 -2.91 -7.69 12.91
CA ALA A 156 -3.91 -6.72 12.47
C ALA A 156 -4.35 -6.91 11.01
N LEU A 157 -3.53 -7.57 10.18
CA LEU A 157 -3.68 -7.68 8.71
C LEU A 157 -4.02 -9.09 8.23
N ASP A 158 -4.18 -10.05 9.16
CA ASP A 158 -4.72 -11.37 8.88
C ASP A 158 -6.25 -11.31 8.97
N ALA A 159 -6.86 -10.80 7.89
CA ALA A 159 -8.30 -10.88 7.63
C ALA A 159 -8.69 -12.31 7.22
#